data_AF-I4BTP7-F1
#
_entry.id   AF-I4BTP7-F1
#
_cell.length_a   1.000
_cell.length_b   1.000
_cell.length_c   1.000
_cell.angle_alpha   90.00
_cell.angle_beta   90.00
_cell.angle_gamma   90.00
#
_symmetry.space_group_name_H-M   'P 1'
#
loop_
_entity.id
_entity.type
_entity.pdbx_description
1 polymer ?
#
loop_
_entity_poly.entity_id
_entity_poly.type
_entity_poly.pdbx_seq_one_letter_code
_entity_poly.pdbx_strand_id
1 'polypeptide(L)'
;MSRVSYAQSAGVQALSGIVFGQKHRLAIMAAIAQSDGLVNPSDLASELGFRSQSSIQVPLKDLTEAGLITREDGMGRVFYRRNAHPIWAAALELLKQGLADDLQAPVQDLRDPRGRTSISE
;
A
#
# COMPACT_ATOMS: atom_id res chain seq x y z
N MET A 1 17.66 -0.79 -2.61
CA MET A 1 16.77 -1.76 -1.93
C MET A 1 15.72 -2.20 -2.94
N SER A 2 15.66 -3.50 -3.22
CA SER A 2 14.81 -4.07 -4.28
C SER A 2 13.34 -3.71 -4.02
N ARG A 3 12.72 -2.94 -4.92
CA ARG A 3 11.34 -2.45 -4.83
C ARG A 3 10.36 -3.60 -5.02
N VAL A 4 10.19 -4.44 -4.01
CA VAL A 4 8.93 -5.18 -3.86
C VAL A 4 7.88 -4.11 -3.59
N SER A 5 6.97 -3.87 -4.53
CA SER A 5 5.87 -2.95 -4.29
C SER A 5 5.00 -3.57 -3.21
N TYR A 6 5.21 -3.14 -1.96
CA TYR A 6 4.40 -3.52 -0.81
C TYR A 6 2.91 -3.17 -1.00
N ALA A 7 2.57 -2.40 -2.03
CA ALA A 7 1.17 -2.22 -2.45
C ALA A 7 0.49 -3.53 -2.87
N GLN A 8 1.28 -4.55 -3.23
CA GLN A 8 0.82 -5.89 -3.63
C GLN A 8 0.87 -6.93 -2.50
N SER A 9 1.47 -6.59 -1.35
CA SER A 9 1.52 -7.46 -0.16
C SER A 9 0.11 -7.77 0.35
N ALA A 10 -0.15 -9.04 0.67
CA ALA A 10 -1.48 -9.49 1.10
C ALA A 10 -1.81 -8.94 2.49
N GLY A 11 -0.87 -9.01 3.43
CA GLY A 11 -0.96 -8.46 4.77
C GLY A 11 -1.13 -6.95 4.76
N VAL A 12 -0.37 -6.23 3.93
CA VAL A 12 -0.55 -4.77 3.77
C VAL A 12 -1.94 -4.43 3.23
N GLN A 13 -2.44 -5.17 2.22
CA GLN A 13 -3.78 -4.94 1.67
C GLN A 13 -4.90 -5.27 2.68
N ALA A 14 -4.75 -6.37 3.42
CA ALA A 14 -5.71 -6.79 4.45
C ALA A 14 -5.77 -5.75 5.57
N LEU A 15 -4.62 -5.35 6.12
CA LEU A 15 -4.55 -4.34 7.17
C LEU A 15 -5.06 -2.98 6.68
N SER A 16 -4.74 -2.60 5.44
CA SER A 16 -5.28 -1.38 4.83
C SER A 16 -6.80 -1.39 4.73
N GLY A 17 -7.40 -2.52 4.36
CA GLY A 17 -8.85 -2.70 4.33
C GLY A 17 -9.48 -2.58 5.71
N ILE A 18 -8.86 -3.17 6.74
CA ILE A 18 -9.34 -3.13 8.13
C ILE A 18 -9.28 -1.71 8.71
N VAL A 19 -8.12 -1.05 8.59
CA VAL A 19 -7.87 0.24 9.26
C VAL A 19 -8.49 1.42 8.50
N PHE A 20 -8.47 1.38 7.17
CA PHE A 20 -8.86 2.53 6.34
C PHE A 20 -10.09 2.26 5.45
N GLY A 21 -10.65 1.05 5.45
CA GLY A 21 -11.75 0.68 4.55
C GLY A 21 -11.36 0.68 3.06
N GLN A 22 -10.07 0.82 2.74
CA GLN A 22 -9.55 1.03 1.39
C GLN A 22 -8.32 0.15 1.18
N LYS A 23 -8.35 -0.68 0.13
CA LYS A 23 -7.33 -1.70 -0.14
C LYS A 23 -5.88 -1.18 -0.22
N HIS A 24 -5.68 0.03 -0.74
CA HIS A 24 -4.34 0.56 -1.05
C HIS A 24 -3.97 1.80 -0.24
N ARG A 25 -4.83 2.26 0.67
CA ARG A 25 -4.63 3.51 1.42
C ARG A 25 -3.35 3.50 2.26
N LEU A 26 -3.07 2.38 2.94
CA LEU A 26 -1.86 2.22 3.74
C LEU A 26 -0.60 2.34 2.87
N ALA A 27 -0.57 1.64 1.73
CA ALA A 27 0.58 1.67 0.83
C ALA A 27 0.83 3.10 0.28
N ILE A 28 -0.22 3.81 -0.08
CA ILE A 28 -0.13 5.20 -0.56
C ILE A 28 0.43 6.11 0.53
N MET A 29 -0.11 6.01 1.75
CA MET A 29 0.33 6.85 2.87
C MET A 29 1.79 6.54 3.27
N ALA A 30 2.18 5.28 3.25
CA ALA A 30 3.54 4.88 3.57
C ALA A 30 4.55 5.35 2.50
N ALA A 31 4.17 5.35 1.22
CA ALA A 31 4.99 5.91 0.15
C ALA A 31 5.18 7.42 0.33
N ILE A 32 4.10 8.14 0.61
CA ILE A 32 4.15 9.59 0.89
C ILE A 32 5.03 9.87 2.13
N ALA A 33 4.91 9.05 3.17
CA ALA A 33 5.72 9.16 4.39
C ALA A 33 7.22 8.90 4.15
N GLN A 34 7.57 7.97 3.27
CA GLN A 34 8.95 7.63 2.89
C GLN A 34 9.56 8.62 1.89
N SER A 35 8.75 9.41 1.20
CA SER A 35 9.24 10.44 0.28
C SER A 35 9.95 11.59 1.01
N ASP A 36 10.73 12.36 0.25
CA ASP A 36 11.36 13.62 0.71
C ASP A 36 10.35 14.75 0.97
N GLY A 37 9.05 14.44 1.03
CA GLY A 37 7.97 15.36 1.35
C GLY A 37 7.33 16.04 0.14
N LEU A 38 7.78 15.73 -1.08
CA LEU A 38 7.14 16.17 -2.32
C LEU A 38 6.79 14.94 -3.17
N VAL A 39 5.53 14.82 -3.58
CA VAL A 39 5.05 13.69 -4.37
C VAL A 39 4.32 14.14 -5.63
N ASN A 40 4.62 13.49 -6.75
CA ASN A 40 3.83 13.59 -7.97
C ASN A 40 2.89 12.37 -8.08
N PRO A 41 1.61 12.53 -8.43
CA PRO A 41 0.68 11.40 -8.52
C PRO A 41 1.09 10.30 -9.50
N SER A 42 1.70 10.67 -10.63
CA SER A 42 2.11 9.70 -11.66
C SER A 42 3.33 8.91 -11.22
N ASP A 43 4.29 9.58 -10.58
CA ASP A 43 5.47 8.92 -10.02
C ASP A 43 5.07 7.99 -8.86
N LEU A 44 4.15 8.44 -8.01
CA LEU A 44 3.60 7.64 -6.90
C LEU A 44 2.87 6.39 -7.39
N ALA A 45 2.04 6.52 -8.43
CA ALA A 45 1.37 5.37 -9.05
C ALA A 45 2.37 4.38 -9.66
N SER A 46 3.41 4.89 -10.31
CA SER A 46 4.47 4.09 -10.93
C SER A 46 5.31 3.36 -9.88
N GLU A 47 5.68 4.04 -8.79
CA GLU A 47 6.42 3.46 -7.67
C GLU A 47 5.65 2.32 -7.00
N LEU A 48 4.34 2.50 -6.81
CA LEU A 48 3.47 1.48 -6.22
C LEU A 48 3.00 0.42 -7.22
N GLY A 49 3.32 0.57 -8.51
CA GLY A 49 2.94 -0.38 -9.56
C GLY A 49 1.42 -0.45 -9.79
N PHE A 50 0.70 0.65 -9.56
CA PHE A 50 -0.73 0.71 -9.85
C PHE A 50 -0.98 0.86 -11.35
N ARG A 51 -1.89 0.04 -11.87
CA ARG A 51 -2.26 0.07 -13.30
C ARG A 51 -3.17 1.24 -13.66
N SER A 52 -3.87 1.82 -12.69
CA SER A 52 -4.82 2.91 -12.90
C SER A 52 -4.51 4.09 -12.00
N GLN A 53 -4.54 5.29 -12.57
CA GLN A 53 -4.43 6.54 -11.80
C GLN A 53 -5.62 6.76 -10.84
N SER A 54 -6.78 6.14 -11.11
CA SER A 54 -7.94 6.25 -10.22
C SER A 54 -7.67 5.72 -8.80
N SER A 55 -6.72 4.79 -8.65
CA SER A 55 -6.31 4.24 -7.35
C SER A 55 -5.58 5.26 -6.47
N ILE A 56 -5.02 6.33 -7.05
CA ILE A 56 -4.31 7.39 -6.33
C ILE A 56 -5.18 8.64 -6.15
N GLN A 57 -6.07 8.95 -7.11
CA GLN A 57 -6.82 10.21 -7.11
C GLN A 57 -7.69 10.40 -5.86
N VAL A 58 -8.52 9.43 -5.50
CA VAL A 58 -9.39 9.54 -4.32
C VAL A 58 -8.55 9.66 -3.03
N PRO A 59 -7.54 8.81 -2.79
CA PRO A 59 -6.66 8.98 -1.64
C PRO A 59 -5.98 10.35 -1.55
N LEU A 60 -5.45 10.89 -2.65
CA LEU A 60 -4.83 12.22 -2.62
C LEU A 60 -5.85 13.33 -2.36
N LYS A 61 -7.06 13.22 -2.92
CA LYS A 61 -8.16 14.15 -2.62
C LYS A 61 -8.47 14.14 -1.12
N ASP A 62 -8.74 12.97 -0.55
CA ASP A 62 -9.08 12.83 0.87
C ASP A 62 -7.95 13.37 1.78
N LEU A 63 -6.69 13.07 1.45
CA LEU A 63 -5.54 13.55 2.22
C LEU A 63 -5.37 15.08 2.12
N THR A 64 -5.75 15.67 0.98
CA THR A 64 -5.75 17.12 0.80
C THR A 64 -6.86 17.76 1.62
N GLU A 65 -8.07 17.21 1.57
CA GLU A 65 -9.23 17.69 2.35
C GLU A 65 -9.00 17.55 3.85
N ALA A 66 -8.27 16.51 4.29
CA ALA A 66 -7.85 16.32 5.68
C ALA A 66 -6.67 17.22 6.12
N GLY A 67 -6.12 18.04 5.22
CA GLY A 67 -4.96 18.90 5.51
C GLY A 67 -3.66 18.13 5.75
N LEU A 68 -3.58 16.87 5.35
CA LEU A 68 -2.38 16.03 5.52
C LEU A 68 -1.37 16.27 4.39
N ILE A 69 -1.84 16.64 3.21
CA ILE A 69 -0.99 17.08 2.10
C ILE A 69 -1.52 18.41 1.54
N THR A 70 -0.62 19.21 0.99
CA THR A 70 -0.95 20.48 0.34
C THR A 70 -0.62 20.37 -1.15
N ARG A 71 -1.58 20.68 -2.01
CA ARG A 71 -1.35 20.71 -3.46
C ARG A 71 -0.50 21.93 -3.82
N GLU A 72 0.59 21.72 -4.55
CA GLU A 72 1.44 22.75 -5.15
C GLU A 72 1.33 22.62 -6.67
N ASP A 73 0.76 23.63 -7.34
CA ASP A 73 0.77 23.69 -8.80
C ASP A 73 2.12 24.29 -9.25
N GLY A 74 2.92 23.53 -10.02
CA GLY A 74 4.27 23.94 -10.41
C GLY A 74 4.68 23.43 -11.79
N MET A 75 5.19 24.31 -12.65
CA MET A 75 5.79 23.97 -13.96
C MET A 75 4.93 23.02 -14.84
N GLY A 76 3.61 23.26 -14.90
CA GLY A 76 2.69 22.45 -15.72
C GLY A 76 2.43 21.04 -15.19
N ARG A 77 2.87 20.72 -13.97
CA ARG A 77 2.63 19.44 -13.29
C ARG A 77 2.05 19.69 -11.90
N VAL A 78 1.29 18.72 -11.40
CA VAL A 78 0.71 18.74 -10.06
C VAL A 78 1.66 18.04 -9.10
N PHE A 79 2.00 18.70 -8.01
CA PHE A 79 2.73 18.13 -6.90
C PHE A 79 1.93 18.26 -5.60
N TYR A 80 2.25 17.41 -4.63
CA TYR A 80 1.71 17.50 -3.29
C TYR A 80 2.84 17.52 -2.28
N ARG A 81 2.82 18.51 -1.40
CA ARG A 81 3.70 18.63 -0.24
C ARG A 81 3.10 17.85 0.93
N ARG A 82 3.88 17.00 1.57
CA ARG A 82 3.49 16.34 2.82
C ARG A 82 3.53 17.35 3.96
N ASN A 83 2.41 17.53 4.66
CA ASN A 83 2.35 18.35 5.87
C ASN A 83 2.82 17.53 7.08
N ALA A 84 3.46 18.17 8.06
CA ALA A 84 3.93 17.47 9.26
C ALA A 84 2.73 16.97 10.08
N HIS A 85 2.66 15.65 10.32
CA HIS A 85 1.59 15.04 11.10
C HIS A 85 2.00 13.65 11.64
N PRO A 86 1.58 13.25 12.87
CA PRO A 86 1.95 11.95 13.45
C PRO A 86 1.47 10.73 12.66
N ILE A 87 0.42 10.89 11.85
CA ILE A 87 -0.15 9.80 11.04
C ILE A 87 0.87 9.16 10.09
N TRP A 88 1.90 9.90 9.68
CA TRP A 88 2.94 9.36 8.80
C TRP A 88 3.77 8.30 9.51
N ALA A 89 4.14 8.54 10.77
CA ALA A 89 4.83 7.53 11.57
C ALA A 89 3.92 6.31 11.80
N ALA A 90 2.64 6.54 12.13
CA ALA A 90 1.66 5.47 12.30
C ALA A 90 1.48 4.63 11.01
N ALA A 91 1.43 5.25 9.84
CA ALA A 91 1.35 4.54 8.56
C ALA A 91 2.59 3.67 8.30
N LEU A 92 3.78 4.12 8.70
CA LEU A 92 5.00 3.31 8.59
C LEU A 92 5.02 2.14 9.57
N GLU A 93 4.51 2.30 10.79
CA GLU A 93 4.38 1.19 11.74
C GLU A 93 3.36 0.15 11.25
N LEU A 94 2.20 0.60 10.75
CA LEU A 94 1.21 -0.30 10.14
C LEU A 94 1.77 -1.01 8.90
N LEU A 95 2.61 -0.34 8.09
CA LEU A 95 3.29 -0.98 6.97
C LEU A 95 4.19 -2.12 7.47
N LYS A 96 5.00 -1.88 8.50
CA LYS A 96 5.87 -2.92 9.09
C LYS A 96 5.05 -4.11 9.60
N GLN A 97 3.93 -3.85 10.26
CA GLN A 97 3.02 -4.90 10.72
C GLN A 97 2.47 -5.73 9.56
N GLY A 98 1.91 -5.08 8.53
CA GLY A 98 1.35 -5.80 7.38
C GLY A 98 2.40 -6.62 6.60
N LEU A 99 3.65 -6.15 6.56
CA LEU A 99 4.76 -6.91 5.96
C LEU A 99 5.22 -8.08 6.85
N ALA A 100 5.16 -7.93 8.17
CA ALA A 100 5.47 -9.02 9.10
C ALA A 100 4.42 -10.14 9.03
N ASP A 101 3.15 -9.79 8.83
CA ASP A 101 2.06 -10.77 8.67
C ASP A 101 2.28 -11.65 7.42
N ASP A 102 2.75 -11.07 6.30
CA ASP A 102 3.09 -11.83 5.08
C ASP A 102 4.20 -12.86 5.31
N LEU A 103 5.16 -12.57 6.19
CA LEU A 103 6.25 -13.49 6.54
C LEU A 103 5.80 -14.61 7.48
N GLN A 104 4.73 -14.37 8.25
CA GLN A 104 4.16 -15.32 9.20
C GLN A 104 3.03 -16.16 8.61
N ALA A 105 2.50 -15.78 7.44
CA ALA A 105 1.54 -16.58 6.71
C ALA A 105 2.15 -17.97 6.43
N PRO A 106 1.59 -19.05 7.00
CA PRO A 106 2.16 -20.37 6.81
C PRO A 106 2.10 -20.71 5.32
N VAL A 107 3.17 -21.35 4.82
CA VAL A 107 3.18 -22.08 3.54
C VAL A 107 2.16 -23.22 3.66
N GLN A 108 0.87 -22.89 3.58
CA GLN A 108 -0.25 -23.81 3.79
C GLN A 108 -0.84 -24.31 2.46
N ASP A 109 0.00 -24.51 1.44
CA ASP A 109 -0.43 -25.10 0.18
C ASP A 109 0.61 -26.07 -0.43
N LEU A 110 1.27 -26.85 0.42
CA LEU A 110 2.00 -28.04 -0.03
C LEU A 110 1.85 -29.19 0.96
N ARG A 111 0.62 -29.70 1.09
CA ARG A 111 0.17 -31.02 1.62
C ARG A 111 -1.28 -30.83 2.10
N ASP A 112 -2.32 -31.55 1.71
CA ASP A 112 -2.64 -32.73 0.88
C ASP A 112 -4.18 -32.83 1.03
N PRO A 113 -5.00 -33.28 0.05
CA PRO A 113 -5.76 -34.50 0.39
C PRO A 113 -6.28 -35.30 -0.84
N ARG A 114 -5.87 -36.57 -0.93
CA ARG A 114 -6.58 -37.71 -1.60
C ARG A 114 -6.09 -38.12 -2.99
N GLY A 115 -5.03 -38.93 -3.00
CA GLY A 115 -4.88 -40.04 -3.95
C GLY A 115 -5.41 -41.35 -3.33
N ARG A 116 -6.71 -41.43 -3.05
CA ARG A 116 -7.35 -42.73 -2.71
C ARG A 116 -7.80 -43.37 -4.02
N THR A 117 -7.12 -44.43 -4.44
CA THR A 117 -7.66 -45.39 -5.40
C THR A 117 -7.61 -46.76 -4.75
N SER A 118 -8.78 -47.24 -4.29
CA SER A 118 -9.01 -48.66 -4.01
C SER A 118 -8.93 -49.42 -5.33
N ILE A 119 -8.12 -50.48 -5.46
CA ILE A 119 -8.46 -51.75 -6.16
C ILE A 119 -7.53 -52.88 -5.64
N SER A 120 -8.14 -54.07 -5.43
CA SER A 120 -7.71 -55.48 -5.25
C SER A 120 -6.23 -55.86 -5.41
N GLU A 121 -5.65 -56.88 -4.75
CA GLU A 121 -6.07 -58.27 -4.44
C GLU A 121 -5.49 -58.78 -3.11
#